data_AF-A0A2P8E9S1-F1
#
_entry.id   AF-A0A2P8E9S1-F1
#
_cell.length_a   1.000
_cell.length_b   1.000
_cell.length_c   1.000
_cell.angle_alpha   90.00
_cell.angle_beta   90.00
_cell.angle_gamma   90.00
#
_symmetry.space_group_name_H-M   'P 1'
#
loop_
_entity.id
_entity.type
_entity.pdbx_description
1 polymer ?
#
loop_
_entity_poly.entity_id
_entity_poly.type
_entity_poly.pdbx_seq_one_letter_code
_entity_poly.pdbx_strand_id
1 'polypeptide(L)'
;MKKIFFSLILISWTVFSTSCGEKKTDPVPQKTPEELAIEDLTGGTSQTWTVSGGGSVQRDGRSETNIYQNFEITFSANNSSKTYQTFNNNSLFAANGNWEFVSGRVDRIRLSGTAPASGQEISFNRTGNDLRLQFNIPVPNARIEAVAGGYVFNLRRRQ
;
A
#
# COMPACT_ATOMS: atom_id res chain seq x y z
N MET A 1 -34.37 -82.85 -0.93
CA MET A 1 -34.86 -81.48 -1.18
C MET A 1 -33.92 -80.79 -2.18
N LYS A 2 -34.48 -80.15 -3.24
CA LYS A 2 -33.91 -79.13 -4.17
C LYS A 2 -32.53 -79.42 -4.82
N LYS A 3 -32.45 -79.75 -6.11
CA LYS A 3 -32.57 -78.91 -7.33
C LYS A 3 -31.43 -77.89 -7.54
N ILE A 4 -30.65 -78.14 -8.62
CA ILE A 4 -30.33 -77.27 -9.79
C ILE A 4 -29.63 -75.91 -9.53
N PHE A 5 -28.63 -75.62 -10.38
CA PHE A 5 -28.39 -74.39 -11.19
C PHE A 5 -26.87 -74.10 -11.27
N PHE A 6 -26.23 -74.26 -12.45
CA PHE A 6 -26.03 -73.24 -13.51
C PHE A 6 -25.29 -71.99 -13.01
N SER A 7 -24.10 -71.69 -13.57
CA SER A 7 -23.89 -70.44 -14.34
C SER A 7 -22.41 -70.25 -14.75
N LEU A 8 -22.22 -70.05 -16.06
CA LEU A 8 -21.13 -69.26 -16.65
C LEU A 8 -20.99 -67.89 -15.93
N ILE A 9 -19.79 -67.30 -15.94
CA ILE A 9 -19.59 -65.86 -16.16
C ILE A 9 -18.17 -65.64 -16.73
N LEU A 10 -18.14 -64.81 -17.77
CA LEU A 10 -17.07 -64.46 -18.69
C LEU A 10 -16.98 -62.92 -18.62
N ILE A 11 -15.91 -62.34 -18.08
CA ILE A 11 -15.67 -60.88 -18.01
C ILE A 11 -14.14 -60.70 -17.99
N SER A 12 -13.41 -60.47 -19.10
CA SER A 12 -13.34 -59.26 -19.93
C SER A 12 -13.26 -57.97 -19.11
N TRP A 13 -12.09 -57.67 -18.55
CA TRP A 13 -11.79 -56.34 -18.00
C TRP A 13 -11.10 -55.47 -19.05
N THR A 14 -11.92 -54.61 -19.64
CA THR A 14 -11.53 -53.45 -20.44
C THR A 14 -10.71 -52.47 -19.62
N VAL A 15 -9.51 -52.16 -20.10
CA VAL A 15 -8.65 -51.07 -19.62
C VAL A 15 -9.32 -49.73 -19.96
N PHE A 16 -9.94 -49.09 -18.97
CA PHE A 16 -10.39 -47.70 -19.06
C PHE A 16 -9.19 -46.78 -18.80
N SER A 17 -8.55 -46.31 -19.87
CA SER A 17 -7.61 -45.19 -19.79
C SER A 17 -8.40 -43.89 -19.58
N THR A 18 -8.56 -43.46 -18.33
CA THR A 18 -9.01 -42.10 -18.03
C THR A 18 -7.88 -41.15 -18.38
N SER A 19 -7.94 -40.60 -19.59
CA SER A 19 -7.18 -39.41 -20.00
C SER A 19 -7.64 -38.23 -19.15
N CYS A 20 -7.03 -38.04 -17.98
CA CYS A 20 -7.06 -36.78 -17.24
C CYS A 20 -6.36 -35.73 -18.11
N GLY A 21 -7.14 -34.99 -18.89
CA GLY A 21 -6.68 -33.75 -19.49
C GLY A 21 -6.29 -32.80 -18.36
N GLU A 22 -4.99 -32.56 -18.21
CA GLU A 22 -4.47 -31.48 -17.39
C GLU A 22 -5.14 -30.18 -17.83
N LYS A 23 -6.06 -29.68 -17.01
CA LYS A 23 -6.48 -28.29 -17.08
C LYS A 23 -5.23 -27.48 -16.79
N LYS A 24 -4.60 -26.96 -17.85
CA LYS A 24 -3.60 -25.91 -17.74
C LYS A 24 -4.26 -24.79 -16.94
N THR A 25 -3.94 -24.69 -15.66
CA THR A 25 -4.28 -23.54 -14.85
C THR A 25 -3.56 -22.37 -15.48
N ASP A 26 -4.32 -21.48 -16.13
CA ASP A 26 -3.79 -20.22 -16.62
C ASP A 26 -3.02 -19.53 -15.48
N PRO A 27 -1.82 -18.99 -15.75
CA PRO A 27 -1.03 -18.34 -14.72
C PRO A 27 -1.83 -17.19 -14.11
N VAL A 28 -1.91 -17.14 -12.78
CA VAL A 28 -2.52 -16.03 -12.05
C VAL A 28 -1.83 -14.73 -12.48
N PRO A 29 -2.56 -13.67 -12.86
CA PRO A 29 -1.96 -12.39 -13.23
C PRO A 29 -1.05 -11.87 -12.10
N GLN A 30 0.23 -11.64 -12.42
CA GLN A 30 1.17 -11.05 -11.47
C GLN A 30 1.02 -9.53 -11.47
N LYS A 31 0.88 -8.94 -10.29
CA LYS A 31 0.83 -7.47 -10.13
C LYS A 31 2.16 -6.85 -10.53
N THR A 32 2.09 -5.73 -11.21
CA THR A 32 3.23 -4.88 -11.55
C THR A 32 3.80 -4.21 -10.29
N PRO A 33 5.07 -3.73 -10.32
CA PRO A 33 5.64 -2.98 -9.20
C PRO A 33 4.83 -1.72 -8.83
N GLU A 34 4.22 -1.06 -9.82
CA GLU A 34 3.37 0.10 -9.56
C GLU A 34 2.08 -0.29 -8.83
N GLU A 35 1.43 -1.37 -9.24
CA GLU A 35 0.22 -1.87 -8.57
C GLU A 35 0.51 -2.28 -7.11
N LEU A 36 1.66 -2.92 -6.85
CA LEU A 36 2.09 -3.25 -5.49
C LEU A 36 2.36 -1.99 -4.65
N ALA A 37 3.04 -0.99 -5.23
CA ALA A 37 3.31 0.28 -4.56
C ALA A 37 2.02 1.07 -4.26
N ILE A 38 1.03 1.03 -5.15
CA ILE A 38 -0.30 1.59 -4.90
C ILE A 38 -0.96 0.84 -3.74
N GLU A 39 -0.97 -0.48 -3.75
CA GLU A 39 -1.54 -1.31 -2.69
C GLU A 39 -0.86 -1.06 -1.33
N ASP A 40 0.45 -0.82 -1.33
CA ASP A 40 1.18 -0.45 -0.12
C ASP A 40 0.62 0.84 0.49
N LEU A 41 0.40 1.88 -0.31
CA LEU A 41 -0.11 3.16 0.17
C LEU A 41 -1.61 3.14 0.48
N THR A 42 -2.42 2.43 -0.30
CA THR A 42 -3.89 2.55 -0.28
C THR A 42 -4.61 1.32 0.27
N GLY A 43 -3.91 0.23 0.56
CA GLY A 43 -4.55 -1.04 0.91
C GLY A 43 -5.46 -1.60 -0.20
N GLY A 44 -5.29 -1.10 -1.44
CA GLY A 44 -6.06 -1.49 -2.62
C GLY A 44 -6.91 -0.35 -3.20
N THR A 45 -7.54 0.48 -2.36
CA THR A 45 -8.41 1.58 -2.81
C THR A 45 -8.24 2.86 -2.01
N SER A 46 -8.34 2.77 -0.68
CA SER A 46 -8.18 3.89 0.24
C SER A 46 -7.69 3.40 1.59
N GLN A 47 -6.64 4.03 2.12
CA GLN A 47 -6.11 3.70 3.44
C GLN A 47 -5.69 4.96 4.19
N THR A 48 -6.18 5.06 5.43
CA THR A 48 -5.72 6.07 6.39
C THR A 48 -4.55 5.55 7.21
N TRP A 49 -3.51 6.36 7.30
CA TRP A 49 -2.32 6.18 8.12
C TRP A 49 -2.26 7.29 9.16
N THR A 50 -1.95 6.94 10.41
CA THR A 50 -2.03 7.86 11.54
C THR A 50 -0.82 7.73 12.46
N VAL A 51 -0.50 8.81 13.18
CA VAL A 51 0.48 8.78 14.29
C VAL A 51 -0.13 8.12 15.53
N SER A 52 -1.44 8.25 15.73
CA SER A 52 -2.17 7.63 16.84
C SER A 52 -1.99 6.11 16.86
N GLY A 53 -1.93 5.51 18.05
CA GLY A 53 -1.74 4.05 18.18
C GLY A 53 -0.30 3.57 18.08
N GLY A 54 0.68 4.45 18.33
CA GLY A 54 2.10 4.07 18.45
C GLY A 54 2.95 4.40 17.23
N GLY A 55 2.55 5.39 16.43
CA GLY A 55 3.40 6.05 15.46
C GLY A 55 4.33 7.10 16.11
N SER A 56 5.22 7.69 15.30
CA SER A 56 6.14 8.74 15.74
C SER A 56 6.49 9.69 14.61
N VAL A 57 6.85 10.92 14.97
CA VAL A 57 7.35 11.92 14.02
C VAL A 57 8.67 12.47 14.53
N GLN A 58 9.66 12.51 13.64
CA GLN A 58 10.96 13.11 13.90
C GLN A 58 11.29 14.16 12.84
N ARG A 59 11.97 15.22 13.28
CA ARG A 59 12.62 16.21 12.42
C ARG A 59 14.06 16.37 12.86
N ASP A 60 15.00 16.11 11.96
CA ASP A 60 16.44 16.20 12.22
C ASP A 60 16.87 15.47 13.52
N GLY A 61 16.28 14.29 13.75
CA GLY A 61 16.51 13.47 14.95
C GLY A 61 15.81 13.94 16.23
N ARG A 62 15.10 15.08 16.21
CA ARG A 62 14.28 15.55 17.34
C ARG A 62 12.85 15.05 17.20
N SER A 63 12.23 14.61 18.29
CA SER A 63 10.83 14.19 18.26
C SER A 63 9.92 15.40 18.09
N GLU A 64 9.05 15.33 17.09
CA GLU A 64 7.95 16.26 16.86
C GLU A 64 6.59 15.56 17.12
N THR A 65 6.62 14.36 17.70
CA THR A 65 5.43 13.49 17.83
C THR A 65 4.29 14.17 18.57
N ASN A 66 4.57 14.99 19.59
CA ASN A 66 3.52 15.72 20.33
C ASN A 66 2.77 16.73 19.45
N ILE A 67 3.46 17.34 18.47
CA ILE A 67 2.84 18.28 17.53
C ILE A 67 1.90 17.52 16.59
N TYR A 68 2.33 16.36 16.12
CA TYR A 68 1.63 15.54 15.13
C TYR A 68 0.88 14.35 15.75
N GLN A 69 0.58 14.35 17.04
CA GLN A 69 0.10 13.17 17.76
C GLN A 69 -1.20 12.59 17.18
N ASN A 70 -2.03 13.46 16.59
CA ASN A 70 -3.30 13.10 15.94
C ASN A 70 -3.23 13.25 14.41
N PHE A 71 -2.03 13.30 13.83
CA PHE A 71 -1.86 13.42 12.38
C PHE A 71 -2.45 12.19 11.68
N GLU A 72 -3.11 12.45 10.56
CA GLU A 72 -3.62 11.44 9.66
C GLU A 72 -3.35 11.83 8.22
N ILE A 73 -3.05 10.84 7.38
CA ILE A 73 -3.04 10.95 5.93
C ILE A 73 -3.79 9.77 5.32
N THR A 74 -4.74 10.06 4.46
CA THR A 74 -5.47 9.05 3.69
C THR A 74 -4.96 9.08 2.26
N PHE A 75 -4.45 7.96 1.77
CA PHE A 75 -4.13 7.79 0.36
C PHE A 75 -5.22 7.00 -0.32
N SER A 76 -5.72 7.52 -1.44
CA SER A 76 -6.72 6.87 -2.28
C SER A 76 -6.20 6.72 -3.70
N ALA A 77 -6.51 5.61 -4.34
CA ALA A 77 -6.25 5.37 -5.75
C ALA A 77 -7.40 4.61 -6.41
N ASN A 78 -7.69 4.98 -7.64
CA ASN A 78 -8.51 4.23 -8.57
C ASN A 78 -7.89 4.31 -9.98
N ASN A 79 -8.55 3.75 -10.98
CA ASN A 79 -8.02 3.66 -12.34
C ASN A 79 -7.78 5.03 -13.02
N SER A 80 -8.34 6.13 -12.50
CA SER A 80 -8.25 7.45 -13.11
C SER A 80 -7.63 8.53 -12.21
N SER A 81 -7.48 8.27 -10.92
CA SER A 81 -7.06 9.29 -9.96
C SER A 81 -6.35 8.71 -8.74
N LYS A 82 -5.36 9.45 -8.27
CA LYS A 82 -4.58 9.21 -7.05
C LYS A 82 -4.69 10.47 -6.19
N THR A 83 -5.40 10.39 -5.07
CA THR A 83 -5.69 11.54 -4.20
C THR A 83 -5.24 11.29 -2.77
N TYR A 84 -4.99 12.37 -2.04
CA TYR A 84 -4.71 12.31 -0.62
C TYR A 84 -5.51 13.35 0.16
N GLN A 85 -5.71 13.08 1.44
CA GLN A 85 -6.30 14.01 2.42
C GLN A 85 -5.50 13.92 3.71
N THR A 86 -5.32 15.03 4.41
CA THR A 86 -4.63 15.08 5.70
C THR A 86 -5.46 15.73 6.79
N PHE A 87 -5.24 15.32 8.03
CA PHE A 87 -5.83 15.90 9.23
C PHE A 87 -4.75 16.14 10.29
N ASN A 88 -4.91 17.18 11.11
CA ASN A 88 -3.91 17.63 12.09
C ASN A 88 -2.49 17.73 11.52
N ASN A 89 -2.38 18.27 10.30
CA ASN A 89 -1.13 18.35 9.55
C ASN A 89 -0.19 19.49 9.98
N ASN A 90 -0.61 20.33 10.94
CA ASN A 90 0.12 21.50 11.42
C ASN A 90 0.74 22.37 10.31
N SER A 91 0.00 22.54 9.22
CA SER A 91 0.41 23.29 8.02
C SER A 91 1.62 22.71 7.27
N LEU A 92 2.10 21.51 7.63
CA LEU A 92 3.19 20.82 6.94
C LEU A 92 2.73 20.25 5.59
N PHE A 93 1.51 19.72 5.59
CA PHE A 93 0.84 19.16 4.41
C PHE A 93 -0.38 20.00 4.05
N ALA A 94 -0.77 20.02 2.77
CA ALA A 94 -2.05 20.59 2.39
C ALA A 94 -3.19 19.67 2.87
N ALA A 95 -4.37 20.24 3.11
CA ALA A 95 -5.52 19.47 3.60
C ALA A 95 -5.93 18.34 2.64
N ASN A 96 -5.74 18.53 1.34
CA ASN A 96 -6.00 17.53 0.31
C ASN A 96 -5.26 17.86 -0.98
N GLY A 97 -5.17 16.87 -1.87
CA GLY A 97 -4.60 17.03 -3.19
C GLY A 97 -4.49 15.71 -3.94
N ASN A 98 -3.55 15.66 -4.88
CA ASN A 98 -3.21 14.49 -5.66
C ASN A 98 -1.83 13.99 -5.26
N TRP A 99 -1.58 12.71 -5.46
CA TRP A 99 -0.23 12.17 -5.35
C TRP A 99 0.13 11.40 -6.61
N GLU A 100 1.42 11.37 -6.92
CA GLU A 100 1.97 10.67 -8.07
C GLU A 100 3.29 10.02 -7.70
N PHE A 101 3.67 8.96 -8.41
CA PHE A 101 5.02 8.43 -8.27
C PHE A 101 6.02 9.40 -8.88
N VAL A 102 7.19 9.51 -8.24
CA VAL A 102 8.33 10.19 -8.86
C VAL A 102 8.71 9.41 -10.12
N SER A 103 8.98 10.12 -11.23
CA SER A 103 9.30 9.47 -12.50
C SER A 103 10.41 8.42 -12.36
N GLY A 104 10.13 7.20 -12.79
CA GLY A 104 11.05 6.05 -12.70
C GLY A 104 11.21 5.44 -11.30
N ARG A 105 10.42 5.87 -10.30
CA ARG A 105 10.56 5.49 -8.89
C ARG A 105 9.21 5.20 -8.24
N VAL A 106 8.90 3.90 -8.08
CA VAL A 106 7.67 3.44 -7.39
C VAL A 106 7.81 3.43 -5.86
N ASP A 107 9.01 3.70 -5.33
CA ASP A 107 9.30 3.84 -3.89
C ASP A 107 9.16 5.28 -3.37
N ARG A 108 8.76 6.21 -4.25
CA ARG A 108 8.69 7.64 -3.95
C ARG A 108 7.46 8.28 -4.56
N ILE A 109 6.83 9.18 -3.81
CA ILE A 109 5.71 9.97 -4.29
C ILE A 109 5.98 11.47 -4.18
N ARG A 110 5.22 12.26 -4.94
CA ARG A 110 5.04 13.70 -4.71
C ARG A 110 3.59 13.98 -4.38
N LEU A 111 3.37 14.90 -3.45
CA LEU A 111 2.04 15.42 -3.13
C LEU A 111 1.86 16.77 -3.82
N SER A 112 0.72 16.98 -4.48
CA SER A 112 0.34 18.31 -4.97
C SER A 112 -0.12 19.20 -3.82
N GLY A 113 -0.23 20.51 -4.05
CA GLY A 113 -0.68 21.50 -3.06
C GLY A 113 0.31 22.65 -2.90
N THR A 114 0.10 23.47 -1.87
CA THR A 114 0.88 24.69 -1.60
C THR A 114 1.57 24.68 -0.24
N ALA A 115 1.47 23.58 0.52
CA ALA A 115 2.11 23.43 1.81
C ALA A 115 3.59 23.06 1.66
N PRO A 116 4.41 23.18 2.71
CA PRO A 116 5.85 22.91 2.65
C PRO A 116 6.23 21.51 2.13
N ALA A 117 5.46 20.47 2.46
CA ALA A 117 5.69 19.11 1.95
C ALA A 117 5.21 18.88 0.50
N SER A 118 4.44 19.81 -0.07
CA SER A 118 4.00 19.72 -1.46
C SER A 118 5.17 19.83 -2.43
N GLY A 119 5.16 19.02 -3.49
CA GLY A 119 6.22 18.94 -4.49
C GLY A 119 7.51 18.24 -4.04
N GLN A 120 7.67 17.99 -2.74
CA GLN A 120 8.82 17.27 -2.20
C GLN A 120 8.74 15.78 -2.57
N GLU A 121 9.89 15.16 -2.83
CA GLU A 121 9.95 13.71 -2.95
C GLU A 121 9.82 13.07 -1.57
N ILE A 122 8.80 12.24 -1.41
CA ILE A 122 8.55 11.47 -0.20
C ILE A 122 8.84 10.01 -0.50
N SER A 123 9.93 9.50 0.06
CA SER A 123 10.16 8.06 0.10
C SER A 123 9.18 7.40 1.05
N PHE A 124 8.67 6.23 0.67
CA PHE A 124 7.77 5.47 1.52
C PHE A 124 8.17 4.00 1.57
N ASN A 125 7.87 3.35 2.71
CA ASN A 125 8.02 1.92 2.88
C ASN A 125 6.92 1.41 3.81
N ARG A 126 6.16 0.42 3.36
CA ARG A 126 5.20 -0.27 4.19
C ARG A 126 5.77 -1.59 4.70
N THR A 127 5.57 -1.86 5.99
CA THR A 127 5.83 -3.16 6.60
C THR A 127 4.62 -3.57 7.42
N GLY A 128 3.77 -4.46 6.89
CA GLY A 128 2.55 -4.88 7.56
C GLY A 128 1.55 -3.73 7.77
N ASN A 129 1.36 -3.33 9.03
CA ASN A 129 0.48 -2.23 9.44
C ASN A 129 1.25 -0.91 9.69
N ASP A 130 2.53 -0.87 9.34
CA ASP A 130 3.38 0.30 9.49
C ASP A 130 3.68 0.93 8.13
N LEU A 131 3.60 2.26 8.05
CA LEU A 131 4.04 3.04 6.90
C LEU A 131 5.06 4.07 7.37
N ARG A 132 6.27 4.01 6.82
CA ARG A 132 7.28 5.04 7.03
C ARG A 132 7.29 5.99 5.84
N LEU A 133 7.13 7.29 6.09
CA LEU A 133 7.34 8.37 5.13
C LEU A 133 8.60 9.15 5.51
N GLN A 134 9.46 9.43 4.54
CA GLN A 134 10.67 10.22 4.75
C GLN A 134 10.91 11.19 3.60
N PHE A 135 11.14 12.45 3.95
CA PHE A 135 11.31 13.57 3.02
C PHE A 135 12.11 14.71 3.66
N ASN A 136 12.52 15.68 2.85
CA ASN A 136 13.23 16.87 3.31
C ASN A 136 12.52 18.12 2.83
N ILE A 137 12.36 19.11 3.71
CA ILE A 137 11.91 20.45 3.34
C ILE A 137 13.14 21.34 3.28
N PRO A 138 13.49 21.90 2.09
CA PRO A 138 14.62 22.79 1.96
C PRO A 138 14.38 24.08 2.75
N VAL A 139 15.46 24.68 3.27
CA VAL A 139 15.38 26.00 3.92
C VAL A 139 14.91 27.01 2.88
N PRO A 140 13.78 27.71 3.07
CA PRO A 140 13.36 28.74 2.14
C PRO A 140 14.36 29.89 2.14
N ASN A 141 14.64 30.48 0.97
CA ASN A 141 15.47 31.70 0.87
C ASN A 141 14.84 32.94 1.55
N ALA A 142 13.64 32.81 2.15
CA ALA A 142 12.99 33.86 2.94
C ALA A 142 12.10 33.28 4.07
N ARG A 143 12.36 33.73 5.32
CA ARG A 143 11.49 33.83 6.52
C ARG A 143 10.48 32.72 6.90
N ILE A 144 10.64 31.47 6.47
CA ILE A 144 9.96 30.35 7.14
C ILE A 144 10.97 29.22 7.43
N GLU A 145 11.94 29.50 8.30
CA GLU A 145 12.88 28.49 8.82
C GLU A 145 12.19 27.47 9.75
N ALA A 146 11.00 27.79 10.26
CA ALA A 146 10.35 27.05 11.33
C ALA A 146 9.92 25.61 10.97
N VAL A 147 9.88 25.24 9.68
CA VAL A 147 9.46 23.90 9.19
C VAL A 147 10.47 23.26 8.23
N ALA A 148 11.63 23.88 8.02
CA ALA A 148 12.70 23.26 7.23
C ALA A 148 13.31 22.07 7.99
N GLY A 149 13.86 21.11 7.25
CA GLY A 149 14.56 19.95 7.81
C GLY A 149 14.13 18.62 7.22
N GLY A 150 14.81 17.56 7.66
CA GLY A 150 14.53 16.18 7.30
C GLY A 150 13.47 15.57 8.21
N TYR A 151 12.37 15.12 7.65
CA TYR A 151 11.25 14.52 8.37
C TYR A 151 11.21 13.00 8.20
N VAL A 152 10.85 12.30 9.28
CA VAL A 152 10.48 10.89 9.29
C VAL A 152 9.17 10.73 10.04
N PHE A 153 8.13 10.29 9.34
CA PHE A 153 6.85 9.91 9.91
C PHE A 153 6.77 8.38 9.91
N ASN A 154 6.73 7.77 11.09
CA ASN A 154 6.37 6.37 11.25
C ASN A 154 4.89 6.31 11.63
N LEU A 155 4.06 5.81 10.72
CA LEU A 155 2.61 5.83 10.81
C LEU A 155 2.08 4.41 11.00
N ARG A 156 0.94 4.31 11.67
CA ARG A 156 0.16 3.09 11.83
C ARG A 156 -1.04 3.11 10.91
N ARG A 157 -1.41 1.94 10.40
CA ARG A 157 -2.68 1.76 9.72
C ARG A 157 -3.82 2.07 10.70
N ARG A 158 -4.69 3.02 10.35
CA ARG A 158 -5.89 3.30 11.16
C ARG A 158 -6.81 2.08 11.09
N GLN A 159 -7.17 1.55 12.27
CA GLN A 159 -8.11 0.43 12.40
C GLN A 159 -9.55 0.89 12.26
#